data_AF-A0A1I7XL99-F1
#
_entry.id   AF-A0A1I7XL99-F1
#
_cell.length_a   1.000
_cell.length_b   1.000
_cell.length_c   1.000
_cell.angle_alpha   90.00
_cell.angle_beta   90.00
_cell.angle_gamma   90.00
#
_symmetry.space_group_name_H-M   'P 1'
#
loop_
_entity.id
_entity.type
_entity.pdbx_description
1 polymer ?
#
loop_
_entity_poly.entity_id
_entity_poly.type
_entity_poly.pdbx_seq_one_letter_code
_entity_poly.pdbx_strand_id
1 'polypeptide(L)'
;MPVCMFILISVFAVQVIQNVTCEPVKEYMLPIAERLRRMSERAFKEEEHMRTHPDDADEGTVAEDNSRLVRDTYAYFPILMKYTDLHRAQWLKQPSWETDGVYENVAVIFRIWSQSQHFKREELNYMAQFEEDAAMVGGGEMKTGKAAIAERKKKRREGQVKKDKHANSIVIACLKRLLPVGLNVFGGRELDIVQQSKEKFIQKEQEDKIREFIKGLLEIPVKYGTSLGNSTHG
;
A
#
# COMPACT_ATOMS: atom_id res chain seq x y z
N MET A 1 -26.06 -6.08 -8.51
CA MET A 1 -25.77 -6.94 -9.68
C MET A 1 -24.32 -6.90 -10.22
N PRO A 2 -23.40 -5.96 -9.90
CA PRO A 2 -22.03 -6.02 -10.46
C PRO A 2 -21.00 -6.77 -9.61
N VAL A 3 -21.25 -7.01 -8.32
CA VAL A 3 -20.25 -7.63 -7.41
C VAL A 3 -20.08 -9.14 -7.64
N CYS A 4 -21.15 -9.84 -8.02
CA CYS A 4 -21.09 -11.27 -8.33
C CYS A 4 -20.35 -11.57 -9.64
N MET A 5 -20.27 -10.61 -10.57
CA MET A 5 -19.54 -10.78 -11.84
C MET A 5 -18.02 -10.76 -11.61
N PHE A 6 -17.52 -9.95 -10.66
CA PHE A 6 -16.09 -9.90 -10.32
C PHE A 6 -15.57 -11.16 -9.60
N ILE A 7 -16.42 -11.82 -8.79
CA ILE A 7 -16.06 -13.06 -8.09
C ILE A 7 -16.00 -14.24 -9.06
N LEU A 8 -16.94 -14.33 -10.01
CA LEU A 8 -16.93 -15.34 -11.09
C LEU A 8 -15.73 -15.18 -12.02
N ILE A 9 -15.37 -13.93 -12.35
CA ILE A 9 -14.13 -13.64 -13.09
C ILE A 9 -12.90 -14.11 -12.28
N SER A 10 -12.85 -13.92 -10.96
CA SER A 10 -11.69 -14.35 -10.15
C SER A 10 -11.47 -15.86 -10.06
N VAL A 11 -12.49 -16.68 -10.30
CA VAL A 11 -12.36 -18.16 -10.31
C VAL A 11 -12.01 -18.66 -11.71
N PHE A 12 -12.64 -18.12 -12.76
CA PHE A 12 -12.32 -18.47 -14.15
C PHE A 12 -10.99 -17.87 -14.62
N ALA A 13 -10.62 -16.67 -14.16
CA ALA A 13 -9.36 -16.02 -14.51
C ALA A 13 -8.14 -16.80 -14.03
N VAL A 14 -8.23 -17.56 -12.91
CA VAL A 14 -7.09 -18.36 -12.44
C VAL A 14 -6.70 -19.46 -13.44
N GLN A 15 -7.68 -20.04 -14.14
CA GLN A 15 -7.42 -21.01 -15.21
C GLN A 15 -6.98 -20.35 -16.53
N VAL A 16 -7.41 -19.11 -16.79
CA VAL A 16 -6.97 -18.33 -17.95
C VAL A 16 -5.53 -17.83 -17.76
N ILE A 17 -5.14 -17.38 -16.57
CA ILE A 17 -3.80 -16.85 -16.23
C ILE A 17 -2.69 -17.88 -16.54
N GLN A 18 -2.95 -19.18 -16.41
CA GLN A 18 -1.98 -20.23 -16.74
C GLN A 18 -1.78 -20.44 -18.25
N ASN A 19 -2.70 -19.96 -19.09
CA ASN A 19 -2.70 -20.17 -20.55
C ASN A 19 -2.42 -18.88 -21.36
N VAL A 20 -2.19 -17.73 -20.70
CA VAL A 20 -1.81 -16.49 -21.39
C VAL A 20 -0.30 -16.45 -21.54
N THR A 21 0.19 -16.44 -22.78
CA THR A 21 1.61 -16.34 -23.15
C THR A 21 2.20 -14.94 -23.02
N CYS A 22 1.37 -13.92 -22.75
CA CYS A 22 1.82 -12.56 -22.46
C CYS A 22 2.32 -12.46 -21.01
N GLU A 23 3.39 -11.71 -20.76
CA GLU A 23 3.88 -11.41 -19.41
C GLU A 23 2.93 -10.42 -18.69
N PRO A 24 2.01 -10.88 -17.82
CA PRO A 24 0.92 -10.05 -17.34
C PRO A 24 1.40 -8.90 -16.43
N VAL A 25 2.60 -9.05 -15.86
CA VAL A 25 3.26 -8.03 -15.05
C VAL A 25 3.56 -6.78 -15.87
N LYS A 26 4.18 -6.97 -17.04
CA LYS A 26 4.60 -5.89 -17.93
C LYS A 26 3.41 -5.20 -18.61
N GLU A 27 2.44 -5.99 -19.06
CA GLU A 27 1.32 -5.46 -19.87
C GLU A 27 0.19 -4.88 -19.04
N TYR A 28 -0.05 -5.40 -17.82
CA TYR A 28 -1.22 -5.02 -17.03
C TYR A 28 -0.86 -4.50 -15.63
N MET A 29 -0.10 -5.27 -14.84
CA MET A 29 0.13 -4.92 -13.43
C MET A 29 0.93 -3.62 -13.31
N LEU A 30 2.06 -3.53 -13.99
CA LEU A 30 2.93 -2.35 -13.91
C LEU A 30 2.23 -1.08 -14.44
N PRO A 31 1.61 -1.06 -15.64
CA PRO A 31 0.93 0.14 -16.13
C PRO A 31 -0.21 0.63 -15.24
N ILE A 32 -0.95 -0.30 -14.60
CA ILE A 32 -2.02 0.07 -13.65
C ILE A 32 -1.41 0.66 -12.37
N ALA A 33 -0.35 0.05 -11.83
CA ALA A 33 0.35 0.58 -10.65
C ALA A 33 0.92 1.98 -10.91
N GLU A 34 1.54 2.21 -12.07
CA GLU A 34 2.04 3.53 -12.46
C GLU A 34 0.93 4.55 -12.63
N ARG A 35 -0.21 4.15 -13.21
CA ARG A 35 -1.37 5.04 -13.36
C ARG A 35 -1.89 5.47 -11.99
N LEU A 36 -2.08 4.52 -11.07
CA LEU A 36 -2.53 4.83 -9.71
C LEU A 36 -1.52 5.74 -8.99
N ARG A 37 -0.22 5.47 -9.11
CA ARG A 37 0.82 6.34 -8.56
C ARG A 37 0.69 7.77 -9.10
N ARG A 38 0.61 7.96 -10.42
CA ARG A 38 0.48 9.30 -11.02
C ARG A 38 -0.78 10.03 -10.56
N MET A 39 -1.88 9.30 -10.37
CA MET A 39 -3.12 9.87 -9.84
C MET A 39 -2.96 10.27 -8.36
N SER A 40 -2.34 9.42 -7.53
CA SER A 40 -2.04 9.72 -6.13
C SER A 40 -1.13 10.94 -5.99
N GLU A 41 -0.08 11.07 -6.82
CA GLU A 41 0.83 12.22 -6.81
C GLU A 41 0.11 13.51 -7.18
N ARG A 42 -0.75 13.47 -8.20
CA ARG A 42 -1.54 14.63 -8.62
C ARG A 42 -2.49 15.09 -7.52
N ALA A 43 -3.27 14.17 -6.97
CA ALA A 43 -4.24 14.48 -5.92
C ALA A 43 -3.56 14.98 -4.64
N PHE A 44 -2.40 14.44 -4.28
CA PHE A 44 -1.65 14.92 -3.13
C PHE A 44 -1.06 16.32 -3.37
N LYS A 45 -0.54 16.59 -4.57
CA LYS A 45 -0.08 17.94 -4.93
C LYS A 45 -1.22 18.96 -4.85
N GLU A 46 -2.42 18.58 -5.27
CA GLU A 46 -3.62 19.43 -5.15
C GLU A 46 -4.00 19.66 -3.68
N GLU A 47 -3.97 18.61 -2.85
CA GLU A 47 -4.17 18.73 -1.39
C GLU A 47 -3.19 19.72 -0.76
N GLU A 48 -1.91 19.66 -1.12
CA GLU A 48 -0.90 20.60 -0.64
C GLU A 48 -1.15 22.02 -1.15
N HIS A 49 -1.61 22.18 -2.40
CA HIS A 49 -1.93 23.47 -2.98
C HIS A 49 -3.11 24.14 -2.26
N MET A 50 -4.23 23.43 -2.11
CA MET A 50 -5.42 23.91 -1.40
C MET A 50 -5.14 24.31 0.04
N ARG A 51 -4.21 23.63 0.72
CA ARG A 51 -3.78 24.00 2.09
C ARG A 51 -3.20 25.41 2.16
N THR A 52 -2.64 25.91 1.06
CA THR A 52 -2.04 27.25 0.96
C THR A 52 -2.93 28.26 0.24
N HIS A 53 -3.88 27.80 -0.58
CA HIS A 53 -4.78 28.62 -1.39
C HIS A 53 -6.21 28.06 -1.32
N PRO A 54 -6.92 28.27 -0.19
CA PRO A 54 -8.24 27.65 0.03
C PRO A 54 -9.34 28.22 -0.86
N ASP A 55 -9.17 29.44 -1.40
CA ASP A 55 -10.18 30.11 -2.24
C ASP A 55 -10.18 29.63 -3.70
N ASP A 56 -9.13 28.91 -4.13
CA ASP A 56 -8.96 28.40 -5.50
C ASP A 56 -9.48 26.95 -5.66
N ALA A 57 -10.00 26.35 -4.59
CA ALA A 57 -10.31 24.93 -4.50
C ALA A 57 -11.78 24.61 -4.86
N ASP A 58 -11.99 23.75 -5.87
CA ASP A 58 -13.27 23.04 -6.00
C ASP A 58 -13.28 21.81 -5.10
N GLU A 59 -13.69 22.02 -3.84
CA GLU A 59 -13.77 20.96 -2.82
C GLU A 59 -14.61 19.76 -3.29
N GLY A 60 -15.62 19.97 -4.13
CA GLY A 60 -16.49 18.92 -4.65
C GLY A 60 -15.76 18.00 -5.63
N THR A 61 -15.08 18.58 -6.62
CA THR A 61 -14.28 17.82 -7.60
C THR A 61 -13.14 17.07 -6.90
N VAL A 62 -12.46 17.69 -5.93
CA VAL A 62 -11.36 17.04 -5.22
C VAL A 62 -11.85 15.86 -4.37
N ALA A 63 -13.00 15.97 -3.71
CA ALA A 63 -13.59 14.86 -2.98
C ALA A 63 -13.97 13.69 -3.90
N GLU A 64 -14.55 13.97 -5.08
CA GLU A 64 -14.92 12.95 -6.07
C GLU A 64 -13.69 12.22 -6.62
N ASP A 65 -12.64 12.96 -7.00
CA ASP A 65 -11.39 12.41 -7.53
C ASP A 65 -10.69 11.53 -6.48
N ASN A 66 -10.64 11.99 -5.22
CA ASN A 66 -10.07 11.21 -4.12
C ASN A 66 -10.88 9.94 -3.86
N SER A 67 -12.21 10.03 -3.82
CA SER A 67 -13.09 8.87 -3.67
C SER A 67 -12.87 7.85 -4.78
N ARG A 68 -12.79 8.30 -6.04
CA ARG A 68 -12.49 7.44 -7.19
C ARG A 68 -11.14 6.74 -7.03
N LEU A 69 -10.11 7.45 -6.62
CA LEU A 69 -8.78 6.87 -6.43
C LEU A 69 -8.77 5.79 -5.34
N VAL A 70 -9.51 5.99 -4.24
CA VAL A 70 -9.69 4.96 -3.20
C VAL A 70 -10.36 3.72 -3.80
N ARG A 71 -11.45 3.88 -4.58
CA ARG A 71 -12.12 2.73 -5.23
C ARG A 71 -11.18 1.97 -6.16
N ASP A 72 -10.45 2.69 -7.01
CA ASP A 72 -9.54 2.08 -7.99
C ASP A 72 -8.39 1.33 -7.28
N THR A 73 -7.89 1.89 -6.16
CA THR A 73 -6.91 1.24 -5.29
C THR A 73 -7.46 -0.05 -4.68
N TYR A 74 -8.67 0.00 -4.12
CA TYR A 74 -9.33 -1.17 -3.53
C TYR A 74 -9.76 -2.22 -4.54
N ALA A 75 -9.89 -1.88 -5.83
CA ALA A 75 -10.11 -2.84 -6.91
C ALA A 75 -8.79 -3.51 -7.35
N TYR A 76 -7.72 -2.73 -7.49
CA TYR A 76 -6.44 -3.23 -8.01
C TYR A 76 -5.63 -4.03 -6.98
N PHE A 77 -5.55 -3.55 -5.73
CA PHE A 77 -4.63 -4.11 -4.73
C PHE A 77 -4.92 -5.57 -4.35
N PRO A 78 -6.19 -6.02 -4.24
CA PRO A 78 -6.49 -7.44 -4.03
C PRO A 78 -6.01 -8.34 -5.18
N ILE A 79 -6.17 -7.88 -6.43
CA ILE A 79 -5.72 -8.61 -7.62
C ILE A 79 -4.20 -8.70 -7.63
N LEU A 80 -3.52 -7.58 -7.38
CA LEU A 80 -2.07 -7.52 -7.31
C LEU A 80 -1.51 -8.44 -6.22
N MET A 81 -2.10 -8.43 -5.01
CA MET A 81 -1.68 -9.32 -3.93
C MET A 81 -1.82 -10.79 -4.31
N LYS A 82 -2.98 -11.19 -4.85
CA LYS A 82 -3.22 -12.58 -5.28
C LYS A 82 -2.26 -13.01 -6.37
N TYR A 83 -1.98 -12.13 -7.34
CA TYR A 83 -1.02 -12.39 -8.41
C TYR A 83 0.41 -12.54 -7.87
N THR A 84 0.81 -11.63 -6.96
CA THR A 84 2.11 -11.68 -6.29
C THR A 84 2.29 -12.99 -5.52
N ASP A 85 1.27 -13.44 -4.79
CA ASP A 85 1.32 -14.71 -4.05
C ASP A 85 1.52 -15.91 -4.99
N LEU A 86 0.80 -15.92 -6.11
CA LEU A 86 0.86 -17.02 -7.10
C LEU A 86 2.24 -17.14 -7.75
N HIS A 87 2.89 -16.00 -8.05
CA HIS A 87 4.18 -15.95 -8.76
C HIS A 87 5.37 -15.68 -7.86
N ARG A 88 5.17 -15.70 -6.53
CA ARG A 88 6.17 -15.27 -5.53
C ARG A 88 7.52 -15.96 -5.68
N ALA A 89 7.54 -17.27 -5.84
CA ALA A 89 8.78 -18.04 -5.96
C ALA A 89 9.57 -17.64 -7.21
N GLN A 90 8.87 -17.38 -8.32
CA GLN A 90 9.47 -16.93 -9.57
C GLN A 90 10.05 -15.53 -9.43
N TRP A 91 9.29 -14.58 -8.87
CA TRP A 91 9.74 -13.19 -8.70
C TRP A 91 10.98 -13.07 -7.79
N LEU A 92 11.08 -13.94 -6.77
CA LEU A 92 12.26 -13.96 -5.88
C LEU A 92 13.48 -14.62 -6.54
N LYS A 93 13.28 -15.66 -7.34
CA LYS A 93 14.37 -16.38 -8.02
C LYS A 93 14.90 -15.63 -9.25
N GLN A 94 14.01 -14.94 -9.95
CA GLN A 94 14.29 -14.19 -11.18
C GLN A 94 13.64 -12.81 -11.05
N PRO A 95 14.27 -11.89 -10.29
CA PRO A 95 13.79 -10.53 -10.21
C PRO A 95 13.85 -9.86 -11.59
N SER A 96 12.86 -9.03 -11.89
CA SER A 96 12.81 -8.24 -13.12
C SER A 96 12.52 -6.78 -12.81
N TRP A 97 12.90 -5.88 -13.72
CA TRP A 97 12.64 -4.46 -13.57
C TRP A 97 11.13 -4.17 -13.47
N GLU A 98 10.28 -5.01 -14.08
CA GLU A 98 8.83 -4.89 -13.97
C GLU A 98 8.32 -5.21 -12.55
N THR A 99 8.83 -6.27 -11.91
CA THR A 99 8.43 -6.64 -10.55
C THR A 99 8.91 -5.61 -9.53
N ASP A 100 10.11 -5.07 -9.75
CA ASP A 100 10.70 -4.01 -8.94
C ASP A 100 9.89 -2.72 -9.10
N GLY A 101 9.55 -2.36 -10.35
CA GLY A 101 8.70 -1.21 -10.66
C GLY A 101 7.31 -1.31 -10.03
N VAL A 102 6.71 -2.51 -9.99
CA VAL A 102 5.43 -2.72 -9.28
C VAL A 102 5.57 -2.42 -7.80
N TYR A 103 6.61 -2.93 -7.14
CA TYR A 103 6.87 -2.65 -5.73
C TYR A 103 7.10 -1.14 -5.50
N GLU A 104 7.93 -0.50 -6.32
CA GLU A 104 8.25 0.91 -6.20
C GLU A 104 7.01 1.80 -6.31
N ASN A 105 6.15 1.56 -7.30
CA ASN A 105 4.90 2.30 -7.46
C ASN A 105 3.99 2.14 -6.22
N VAL A 106 3.84 0.92 -5.70
CA VAL A 106 3.04 0.68 -4.47
C VAL A 106 3.68 1.35 -3.24
N ALA A 107 5.01 1.37 -3.13
CA ALA A 107 5.72 2.05 -2.05
C ALA A 107 5.49 3.58 -2.08
N VAL A 108 5.51 4.19 -3.27
CA VAL A 108 5.18 5.61 -3.44
C VAL A 108 3.73 5.89 -3.08
N ILE A 109 2.78 5.07 -3.56
CA ILE A 109 1.36 5.20 -3.19
C ILE A 109 1.21 5.13 -1.67
N PHE A 110 1.83 4.15 -1.01
CA PHE A 110 1.82 4.02 0.45
C PHE A 110 2.38 5.26 1.16
N ARG A 111 3.52 5.79 0.70
CA ARG A 111 4.11 7.00 1.28
C ARG A 111 3.12 8.16 1.23
N ILE A 112 2.52 8.40 0.06
CA ILE A 112 1.52 9.46 -0.12
C ILE A 112 0.30 9.22 0.79
N TRP A 113 -0.21 7.99 0.81
CA TRP A 113 -1.34 7.59 1.68
C TRP A 113 -1.06 7.83 3.17
N SER A 114 0.18 7.60 3.59
CA SER A 114 0.59 7.82 4.98
C SER A 114 0.66 9.31 5.37
N GLN A 115 0.77 10.22 4.39
CA GLN A 115 0.89 11.66 4.59
C GLN A 115 -0.45 12.39 4.38
N SER A 116 -1.18 12.05 3.32
CA SER A 116 -2.48 12.62 2.95
C SER A 116 -3.55 12.40 4.02
N GLN A 117 -4.23 13.48 4.42
CA GLN A 117 -5.40 13.36 5.30
C GLN A 117 -6.66 13.05 4.48
N HIS A 118 -6.71 13.51 3.23
CA HIS A 118 -7.83 13.26 2.34
C HIS A 118 -7.96 11.77 2.03
N PHE A 119 -6.88 11.10 1.68
CA PHE A 119 -6.90 9.65 1.41
C PHE A 119 -7.28 8.83 2.64
N LYS A 120 -6.76 9.17 3.82
CA LYS A 120 -7.15 8.49 5.07
C LYS A 120 -8.65 8.66 5.37
N ARG A 121 -9.20 9.85 5.13
CA ARG A 121 -10.62 10.12 5.32
C ARG A 121 -11.47 9.33 4.31
N GLU A 122 -11.12 9.41 3.03
CA GLU A 122 -11.87 8.71 1.97
C GLU A 122 -11.76 7.19 2.07
N GLU A 123 -10.62 6.65 2.51
CA GLU A 123 -10.46 5.23 2.80
C GLU A 123 -11.43 4.77 3.89
N LEU A 124 -11.52 5.52 4.99
CA LEU A 124 -12.47 5.23 6.08
C LEU A 124 -13.93 5.35 5.60
N ASN A 125 -14.25 6.33 4.76
CA ASN A 125 -15.58 6.49 4.18
C ASN A 125 -15.94 5.28 3.29
N TYR A 126 -15.02 4.86 2.43
CA TYR A 126 -15.21 3.71 1.55
C TYR A 126 -15.41 2.41 2.33
N MET A 127 -14.60 2.18 3.37
CA MET A 127 -14.74 1.00 4.23
C MET A 127 -16.08 1.01 4.98
N ALA A 128 -16.52 2.17 5.49
CA ALA A 128 -17.79 2.28 6.19
C ALA A 128 -19.00 1.97 5.29
N GLN A 129 -18.95 2.44 4.03
CA GLN A 129 -19.97 2.12 3.02
C GLN A 129 -19.97 0.63 2.69
N PHE A 130 -18.79 0.03 2.51
CA PHE A 130 -18.66 -1.39 2.20
C PHE A 130 -19.18 -2.29 3.34
N GLU A 131 -18.94 -1.91 4.60
CA GLU A 131 -19.50 -2.62 5.76
C GLU A 131 -21.03 -2.48 5.83
N GLU A 132 -21.60 -1.31 5.50
CA GLU A 132 -23.04 -1.09 5.44
C GLU A 132 -23.69 -1.93 4.32
N ASP A 133 -23.10 -1.94 3.12
CA ASP A 133 -23.55 -2.74 1.99
C ASP A 133 -23.42 -4.25 2.25
N ALA A 134 -22.34 -4.68 2.90
CA ALA A 134 -22.16 -6.09 3.29
C ALA A 134 -23.18 -6.53 4.36
N ALA A 135 -23.53 -5.65 5.31
CA ALA A 135 -24.55 -5.93 6.31
C ALA A 135 -25.97 -5.99 5.71
N MET A 136 -26.24 -5.19 4.68
CA MET A 136 -27.50 -5.20 3.92
C MET A 136 -27.67 -6.48 3.10
N VAL A 137 -26.59 -6.98 2.50
CA VAL A 137 -26.60 -8.24 1.72
C VAL A 137 -26.58 -9.48 2.62
N GLY A 138 -26.05 -9.37 3.84
CA GLY A 138 -25.95 -10.46 4.82
C GLY A 138 -27.23 -10.79 5.60
N GLY A 139 -28.38 -10.19 5.27
CA GLY A 139 -29.67 -10.55 5.87
C GLY A 139 -29.87 -10.12 7.33
N GLY A 140 -29.21 -9.05 7.78
CA GLY A 140 -29.53 -8.45 9.08
C GLY A 140 -30.85 -7.68 9.02
N GLU A 141 -31.83 -8.02 9.85
CA GLU A 141 -33.09 -7.27 9.98
C GLU A 141 -32.83 -5.76 10.14
N MET A 142 -33.24 -4.97 9.13
CA MET A 142 -33.21 -3.51 9.21
C MET A 142 -34.20 -3.04 10.29
N LYS A 143 -33.68 -2.64 11.46
CA LYS A 143 -34.48 -1.95 12.48
C LYS A 143 -34.63 -0.48 12.09
N THR A 144 -35.81 -0.07 11.64
CA THR A 144 -36.11 1.32 11.29
C THR A 144 -36.49 2.16 12.52
N GLY A 145 -36.15 3.46 12.51
CA GLY A 145 -36.63 4.44 13.49
C GLY A 145 -35.63 4.80 14.60
N LYS A 146 -36.14 5.31 15.74
CA LYS A 146 -35.33 5.82 16.89
C LYS A 146 -34.29 4.81 17.41
N ALA A 147 -34.52 3.51 17.21
CA ALA A 147 -33.59 2.43 17.56
C ALA A 147 -32.29 2.45 16.72
N ALA A 148 -32.36 2.75 15.42
CA ALA A 148 -31.19 2.89 14.55
C ALA A 148 -30.31 4.09 14.97
N ILE A 149 -30.95 5.18 15.39
CA ILE A 149 -30.26 6.40 15.86
C ILE A 149 -29.57 6.15 17.21
N ALA A 150 -30.23 5.42 18.11
CA ALA A 150 -29.68 5.04 19.40
C ALA A 150 -28.51 4.05 19.25
N GLU A 151 -28.59 3.10 18.32
CA GLU A 151 -27.51 2.16 18.03
C GLU A 151 -26.33 2.83 17.31
N ARG A 152 -26.57 3.74 16.37
CA ARG A 152 -25.52 4.59 15.77
C ARG A 152 -24.83 5.47 16.81
N LYS A 153 -25.57 6.03 17.78
CA LYS A 153 -24.99 6.80 18.91
C LYS A 153 -24.23 5.93 19.91
N LYS A 154 -24.70 4.70 20.18
CA LYS A 154 -24.05 3.74 21.08
C LYS A 154 -22.75 3.19 20.46
N LYS A 155 -22.75 2.80 19.18
CA LYS A 155 -21.54 2.40 18.44
C LYS A 155 -20.52 3.54 18.30
N ARG A 156 -20.97 4.80 18.18
CA ARG A 156 -20.08 5.99 18.26
C ARG A 156 -19.41 6.16 19.63
N ARG A 157 -20.06 5.73 20.72
CA ARG A 157 -19.52 5.76 22.09
C ARG A 157 -18.64 4.54 22.41
N GLU A 158 -18.97 3.36 21.88
CA GLU A 158 -18.21 2.12 22.09
C GLU A 158 -17.02 1.96 21.12
N GLY A 159 -17.04 2.61 19.95
CA GLY A 159 -15.92 2.72 19.01
C GLY A 159 -14.76 3.62 19.48
N GLN A 160 -14.75 4.00 20.75
CA GLN A 160 -13.69 4.75 21.41
C GLN A 160 -12.60 3.85 22.01
N VAL A 161 -12.59 2.55 21.67
CA VAL A 161 -11.38 1.75 21.76
C VAL A 161 -10.49 2.16 20.59
N LYS A 162 -9.36 2.80 20.87
CA LYS A 162 -8.27 3.14 19.93
C LYS A 162 -7.70 1.87 19.27
N LYS A 163 -8.47 1.18 18.44
CA LYS A 163 -7.94 0.26 17.45
C LYS A 163 -7.46 1.16 16.33
N ASP A 164 -6.17 1.10 15.99
CA ASP A 164 -5.61 1.86 14.88
C ASP A 164 -6.49 1.66 13.66
N LYS A 165 -7.32 2.66 13.31
CA LYS A 165 -8.35 2.52 12.27
C LYS A 165 -7.73 2.26 10.90
N HIS A 166 -6.45 2.60 10.76
CA HIS A 166 -5.62 2.35 9.58
C HIS A 166 -4.88 1.01 9.62
N ALA A 167 -4.88 0.25 10.73
CA ALA A 167 -4.17 -1.04 10.82
C ALA A 167 -4.66 -2.08 9.79
N ASN A 168 -5.89 -1.92 9.30
CA ASN A 168 -6.52 -2.77 8.30
C ASN A 168 -6.53 -2.15 6.88
N SER A 169 -5.77 -1.08 6.63
CA SER A 169 -5.68 -0.46 5.30
C SER A 169 -5.21 -1.47 4.25
N ILE A 170 -5.89 -1.51 3.09
CA ILE A 170 -5.51 -2.38 1.97
C ILE A 170 -4.13 -2.01 1.43
N VAL A 171 -3.76 -0.72 1.53
CA VAL A 171 -2.48 -0.19 1.09
C VAL A 171 -1.34 -0.78 1.93
N ILE A 172 -1.53 -0.83 3.25
CA ILE A 172 -0.58 -1.48 4.17
C ILE A 172 -0.50 -2.98 3.88
N ALA A 173 -1.63 -3.64 3.66
CA ALA A 173 -1.67 -5.07 3.38
C ALA A 173 -0.92 -5.42 2.09
N CYS A 174 -1.15 -4.64 1.02
CA CYS A 174 -0.51 -4.83 -0.28
C CYS A 174 1.00 -4.59 -0.20
N LEU A 175 1.43 -3.48 0.43
CA LEU A 175 2.85 -3.19 0.62
C LEU A 175 3.56 -4.30 1.40
N LYS A 176 2.98 -4.76 2.52
CA LYS A 176 3.55 -5.86 3.31
C LYS A 176 3.72 -7.13 2.49
N ARG A 177 2.79 -7.41 1.56
CA ARG A 177 2.86 -8.60 0.72
C ARG A 177 3.98 -8.55 -0.30
N LEU A 178 4.18 -7.37 -0.91
CA LEU A 178 5.23 -7.12 -1.88
C LEU A 178 6.60 -6.87 -1.24
N LEU A 179 6.67 -6.59 0.06
CA LEU A 179 7.91 -6.27 0.76
C LEU A 179 9.08 -7.23 0.46
N PRO A 180 8.88 -8.57 0.42
CA PRO A 180 9.98 -9.49 0.12
C PRO A 180 10.51 -9.37 -1.31
N VAL A 181 9.68 -8.93 -2.25
CA VAL A 181 10.10 -8.59 -3.63
C VAL A 181 10.96 -7.34 -3.60
N GLY A 182 10.51 -6.29 -2.90
CA GLY A 182 11.27 -5.05 -2.76
C GLY A 182 12.61 -5.21 -2.03
N LEU A 183 12.66 -6.09 -1.03
CA LEU A 183 13.90 -6.40 -0.32
C LEU A 183 14.90 -7.18 -1.18
N ASN A 184 14.45 -7.85 -2.23
CA ASN A 184 15.32 -8.63 -3.13
C ASN A 184 16.24 -7.73 -3.97
N VAL A 185 15.94 -6.44 -4.07
CA VAL A 185 16.75 -5.42 -4.78
C VAL A 185 17.97 -4.99 -3.95
N PHE A 186 17.91 -5.15 -2.63
CA PHE A 186 18.94 -4.68 -1.72
C PHE A 186 20.09 -5.67 -1.58
N GLY A 187 21.31 -5.14 -1.50
CA GLY A 187 22.50 -5.92 -1.16
C GLY A 187 22.55 -6.27 0.33
N GLY A 188 23.52 -7.11 0.71
CA GLY A 188 23.66 -7.57 2.10
C GLY A 188 23.85 -6.45 3.11
N ARG A 189 24.52 -5.35 2.72
CA ARG A 189 24.72 -4.18 3.58
C ARG A 189 23.42 -3.42 3.80
N GLU A 190 22.67 -3.15 2.73
CA GLU A 190 21.40 -2.43 2.79
C GLU A 190 20.36 -3.22 3.60
N LEU A 191 20.33 -4.55 3.45
CA LEU A 191 19.49 -5.44 4.26
C LEU A 191 19.84 -5.39 5.75
N ASP A 192 21.13 -5.35 6.08
CA ASP A 192 21.59 -5.21 7.47
C ASP A 192 21.15 -3.85 8.07
N ILE A 193 21.26 -2.76 7.30
CA ILE A 193 20.75 -1.44 7.71
C ILE A 193 19.23 -1.49 7.96
N VAL A 194 18.46 -2.12 7.07
CA VAL A 194 17.01 -2.29 7.21
C VAL A 194 16.68 -3.09 8.48
N GLN A 195 17.41 -4.17 8.73
CA GLN A 195 17.20 -5.02 9.91
C GLN A 195 17.51 -4.28 11.21
N GLN A 196 18.66 -3.59 11.29
CA GLN A 196 19.01 -2.76 12.44
C GLN A 196 17.97 -1.65 12.67
N SER A 197 17.52 -0.99 11.60
CA SER A 197 16.49 0.07 11.69
C SER A 197 15.17 -0.48 12.24
N LYS A 198 14.78 -1.69 11.82
CA LYS A 198 13.59 -2.38 12.33
C LYS A 198 13.71 -2.70 13.82
N GLU A 199 14.86 -3.17 14.28
CA GLU A 199 15.09 -3.45 15.70
C GLU A 199 14.96 -2.19 16.55
N LYS A 200 15.56 -1.08 16.11
CA LYS A 200 15.44 0.23 16.77
C LYS A 200 13.99 0.72 16.84
N PHE A 201 13.23 0.53 15.76
CA PHE A 201 11.81 0.88 15.72
C PHE A 201 10.98 0.03 16.70
N ILE A 202 11.24 -1.28 16.79
CA ILE A 202 10.58 -2.18 17.76
C ILE A 202 10.92 -1.78 19.20
N GLN A 203 12.16 -1.31 19.44
CA GLN A 203 12.60 -0.77 20.74
C GLN A 203 12.00 0.61 21.06
N LYS A 204 11.15 1.16 20.18
CA LYS A 204 10.51 2.48 20.33
C LYS A 204 11.54 3.62 20.46
N GLU A 205 12.70 3.49 19.80
CA GLU A 205 13.61 4.62 19.64
C GLU A 205 12.90 5.76 18.88
N GLN A 206 13.31 7.00 19.12
CA GLN A 206 12.73 8.17 18.43
C GLN A 206 12.97 8.07 16.91
N GLU A 207 11.93 8.29 16.12
CA GLU A 207 12.01 8.19 14.65
C GLU A 207 13.11 9.07 14.05
N ASP A 208 13.34 10.26 14.59
CA ASP A 208 14.39 11.17 14.10
C ASP A 208 15.78 10.56 14.24
N LYS A 209 16.06 9.88 15.37
CA LYS A 209 17.34 9.18 15.60
C LYS A 209 17.51 7.99 14.66
N ILE A 210 16.42 7.26 14.38
CA ILE A 210 16.43 6.15 13.42
C ILE A 210 16.72 6.69 12.01
N ARG A 211 16.12 7.82 11.63
CA ARG A 211 16.38 8.47 10.33
C ARG A 211 17.82 8.95 10.21
N GLU A 212 18.38 9.57 11.24
CA GLU A 212 19.79 9.98 11.27
C GLU A 212 20.73 8.78 11.18
N PHE A 213 20.43 7.69 11.89
CA PHE A 213 21.17 6.43 11.82
C PHE A 213 21.20 5.86 10.39
N ILE A 214 20.04 5.78 9.73
CA ILE A 214 19.95 5.29 8.35
C ILE A 214 20.77 6.17 7.41
N LYS A 215 20.63 7.50 7.50
CA LYS A 215 21.38 8.44 6.66
C LYS A 215 22.88 8.30 6.86
N GLY A 216 23.33 8.25 8.13
CA GLY A 216 24.74 8.08 8.45
C GLY A 216 25.34 6.78 7.89
N LEU A 217 24.58 5.69 7.85
CA LEU A 217 25.06 4.42 7.29
C LEU A 217 25.03 4.36 5.75
N LEU A 218 24.14 5.12 5.11
CA LEU A 218 24.09 5.24 3.65
C LEU A 218 25.21 6.14 3.10
N GLU A 219 25.64 7.14 3.88
CA GLU A 219 26.65 8.14 3.47
C GLU A 219 28.09 7.66 3.63
N ILE A 220 28.37 6.57 4.36
CA ILE A 220 29.74 6.06 4.56
C ILE A 220 30.19 5.26 3.31
N PRO A 221 31.20 5.74 2.56
CA PRO A 221 31.78 4.97 1.45
C PRO A 221 32.39 3.67 1.99
N VAL A 222 32.29 2.61 1.19
CA VAL A 222 32.92 1.31 1.46
C VAL A 222 34.39 1.51 1.77
N LYS A 223 34.79 1.42 3.04
CA LYS A 223 36.18 1.10 3.37
C LYS A 223 36.34 -0.35 2.98
N TYR A 224 36.86 -0.60 1.78
CA TYR A 224 37.40 -1.90 1.44
C TYR A 224 38.38 -2.29 2.55
N GLY A 225 38.03 -3.34 3.29
CA GLY A 225 38.87 -3.92 4.32
C GLY A 225 40.19 -4.29 3.68
N THR A 226 41.22 -3.48 3.91
CA THR A 226 42.59 -3.82 3.57
C THR A 226 43.14 -4.59 4.77
N SER A 227 42.87 -5.88 4.82
CA SER A 227 43.68 -6.88 5.51
C SER A 227 43.49 -8.18 4.71
N LEU A 228 44.51 -8.72 4.04
CA LEU A 228 45.72 -9.38 4.54
C LEU A 228 46.79 -9.27 3.42
N GLY A 229 48.08 -9.07 3.66
CA GLY A 229 48.93 -9.89 4.52
C GLY A 229 49.70 -10.91 3.68
N ASN A 230 50.95 -10.57 3.32
CA ASN A 230 52.07 -11.41 2.88
C ASN A 230 51.95 -12.35 1.66
N SER A 231 52.88 -12.16 0.71
CA SER A 231 53.76 -13.25 0.25
C SER A 231 55.06 -12.70 -0.35
N THR A 232 56.15 -13.29 0.13
CA THR A 232 57.57 -13.11 -0.16
C THR A 232 57.99 -13.67 -1.52
N HIS A 233 59.15 -13.18 -1.98
CA HIS A 233 60.10 -13.75 -2.96
C HIS A 233 59.91 -13.48 -4.46
N GLY A 234 61.02 -13.05 -5.07
CA GLY A 234 61.24 -12.73 -6.47
C GLY A 234 62.40 -11.76 -6.60
#